data_AF-A0A1H5RFB5-F1
#
_entry.id   AF-A0A1H5RFB5-F1
#
_cell.length_a   1.000
_cell.length_b   1.000
_cell.length_c   1.000
_cell.angle_alpha   90.00
_cell.angle_beta   90.00
_cell.angle_gamma   90.00
#
_symmetry.space_group_name_H-M   'P 1'
#
loop_
_entity.id
_entity.type
_entity.pdbx_description
1 polymer ?
#
loop_
_entity_poly.entity_id
_entity_poly.type
_entity_poly.pdbx_seq_one_letter_code
_entity_poly.pdbx_strand_id
1 'polypeptide(L)'
;MAYRLAAAAAAGGLVLAAGGVAFLPWTANHFGYALPGEHGLPYRIHHAGRDYRSYVTCAGAGWCHDEPYCAPVAGDSLTPVDEVGTWFGASHVVYTAERPDGTPMGLLVEAGPGCLVGYTLMGGP
;
A
#
# COMPACT_ATOMS: atom_id res chain seq x y z
N MET A 1 36.45 14.26 25.63
CA MET A 1 35.59 15.11 24.78
C MET A 1 35.03 14.35 23.56
N ALA A 2 35.86 13.56 22.84
CA ALA A 2 35.42 12.76 21.68
C ALA A 2 34.26 11.77 21.94
N TYR A 3 34.23 11.12 23.12
CA TYR A 3 33.18 10.15 23.46
C TYR A 3 31.77 10.76 23.54
N ARG A 4 31.65 12.02 23.96
CA ARG A 4 30.36 12.72 24.06
C ARG A 4 29.80 13.14 22.69
N LEU A 5 30.68 13.45 21.73
CA LEU A 5 30.30 13.77 20.36
C LEU A 5 29.83 12.51 19.61
N ALA A 6 30.53 11.38 19.78
CA ALA A 6 30.12 10.10 19.20
C ALA A 6 28.76 9.61 19.76
N ALA A 7 28.56 9.74 21.08
CA ALA A 7 27.30 9.38 21.73
C ALA A 7 26.13 10.26 21.27
N ALA A 8 26.34 11.56 21.10
CA ALA A 8 25.32 12.49 20.60
C ALA A 8 24.96 12.22 19.13
N ALA A 9 25.95 11.92 18.29
CA ALA A 9 25.71 11.54 16.90
C ALA A 9 24.95 10.21 16.78
N ALA A 10 25.33 9.21 17.57
CA ALA A 10 24.62 7.92 17.61
C ALA A 10 23.18 8.07 18.11
N ALA A 11 22.95 8.86 19.16
CA ALA A 11 21.60 9.15 19.66
C ALA A 11 20.75 9.92 18.64
N GLY A 12 21.33 10.94 17.99
CA GLY A 12 20.65 11.68 16.93
C GLY A 12 20.27 10.79 15.74
N GLY A 13 21.18 9.91 15.30
CA GLY A 13 20.91 8.92 14.26
C GLY A 13 19.79 7.95 14.63
N LEU A 14 19.77 7.47 15.87
CA LEU A 14 18.71 6.59 16.39
C LEU A 14 17.33 7.26 16.41
N VAL A 15 17.26 8.53 16.81
CA VAL A 15 16.01 9.31 16.82
C VAL A 15 15.49 9.51 15.40
N LEU A 16 16.37 9.86 14.46
CA LEU A 16 16.00 10.00 13.04
C LEU A 16 15.54 8.68 12.42
N ALA A 17 16.22 7.57 12.75
CA ALA A 17 15.84 6.24 12.28
C ALA A 17 14.48 5.83 12.84
N ALA A 18 14.25 6.00 14.15
CA ALA A 18 12.97 5.69 14.79
C ALA A 18 11.82 6.56 14.26
N GLY A 19 12.08 7.86 14.07
CA GLY A 19 11.12 8.78 13.46
C GLY A 19 10.79 8.39 12.01
N GLY A 20 11.79 8.01 11.22
CA GLY A 20 11.60 7.53 9.85
C GLY A 20 10.75 6.26 9.78
N VAL A 21 11.03 5.28 10.64
CA VAL A 21 10.29 4.00 10.67
C VAL A 21 8.81 4.19 10.98
N ALA A 22 8.44 5.14 11.83
CA ALA A 22 7.03 5.43 12.12
C ALA A 22 6.37 6.34 11.07
N PHE A 23 7.14 7.27 10.47
CA PHE A 23 6.63 8.24 9.52
C PHE A 23 6.32 7.61 8.15
N LEU A 24 7.20 6.74 7.65
CA LEU A 24 7.09 6.16 6.30
C LEU A 24 5.79 5.37 6.08
N PRO A 25 5.37 4.43 6.98
CA PRO A 25 4.10 3.73 6.84
C PRO A 25 2.91 4.68 6.88
N TRP A 26 2.93 5.68 7.77
CA TRP A 26 1.84 6.65 7.84
C TRP A 26 1.70 7.43 6.53
N THR A 27 2.82 7.95 5.99
CA THR A 27 2.81 8.68 4.73
C THR A 27 2.40 7.81 3.54
N ALA A 28 2.86 6.55 3.49
CA ALA A 28 2.49 5.60 2.44
C ALA A 28 0.98 5.36 2.40
N ASN A 29 0.39 5.10 3.57
CA ASN A 29 -1.05 4.92 3.71
C ASN A 29 -1.86 6.19 3.44
N HIS A 30 -1.30 7.37 3.74
CA HIS A 30 -1.98 8.64 3.54
C HIS A 30 -1.99 9.08 2.08
N PHE A 31 -0.85 8.94 1.38
CA PHE A 31 -0.68 9.41 0.01
C PHE A 31 -0.88 8.31 -1.05
N GLY A 32 -1.02 7.05 -0.64
CA GLY A 32 -1.37 5.95 -1.53
C GLY A 32 -0.23 5.42 -2.38
N TYR A 33 0.99 5.38 -1.83
CA TYR A 33 2.13 4.71 -2.46
C TYR A 33 2.56 3.48 -1.66
N ALA A 34 3.16 2.50 -2.32
CA ALA A 34 3.63 1.28 -1.69
C ALA A 34 5.04 1.45 -1.10
N LEU A 35 5.29 0.73 -0.01
CA LEU A 35 6.63 0.55 0.55
C LEU A 35 7.28 -0.72 0.00
N PRO A 36 8.62 -0.78 -0.04
CA PRO A 36 9.31 -2.00 -0.43
C PRO A 36 9.12 -3.11 0.62
N GLY A 37 9.00 -4.36 0.16
CA GLY A 37 8.86 -5.54 1.00
C GLY A 37 7.46 -6.16 0.99
N GLU A 38 7.28 -7.21 1.79
CA GLU A 38 5.97 -7.87 1.92
C GLU A 38 4.95 -6.94 2.58
N HIS A 39 3.70 -7.00 2.11
CA HIS A 39 2.59 -6.19 2.62
C HIS A 39 2.83 -4.67 2.55
N GLY A 40 3.63 -4.24 1.58
CA GLY A 40 3.98 -2.84 1.35
C GLY A 40 2.86 -1.99 0.72
N LEU A 41 1.80 -2.61 0.20
CA LEU A 41 0.68 -1.90 -0.42
C LEU A 41 -0.03 -0.96 0.59
N PRO A 42 -0.44 0.24 0.16
CA PRO A 42 -1.05 1.23 1.04
C PRO A 42 -2.50 0.89 1.36
N TYR A 43 -2.99 1.34 2.51
CA TYR A 43 -4.39 1.19 2.91
C TYR A 43 -5.39 1.84 1.95
N ARG A 44 -5.01 2.97 1.33
CA ARG A 44 -5.86 3.76 0.45
C ARG A 44 -5.17 4.00 -0.88
N ILE A 45 -5.93 3.91 -1.96
CA ILE A 45 -5.52 4.26 -3.31
C ILE A 45 -6.53 5.24 -3.89
N HIS A 46 -6.04 6.26 -4.59
CA HIS A 46 -6.87 7.21 -5.32
C HIS A 46 -6.82 6.89 -6.81
N HIS A 47 -7.98 6.65 -7.42
CA HIS A 47 -8.09 6.35 -8.84
C HIS A 47 -9.36 6.96 -9.43
N ALA A 48 -9.26 7.56 -10.62
CA ALA A 48 -10.38 8.18 -11.33
C ALA A 48 -11.22 9.15 -10.47
N GLY A 49 -10.57 9.93 -9.60
CA GLY A 49 -11.24 10.90 -8.73
C GLY A 49 -11.93 10.28 -7.50
N ARG A 50 -11.71 8.99 -7.22
CA ARG A 50 -12.34 8.26 -6.11
C ARG A 50 -11.30 7.60 -5.23
N ASP A 51 -11.62 7.48 -3.94
CA ASP A 51 -10.80 6.76 -2.99
C ASP A 51 -11.27 5.31 -2.86
N TYR A 52 -10.34 4.38 -2.81
CA TYR A 52 -10.58 2.97 -2.53
C TYR A 52 -9.72 2.56 -1.34
N ARG A 53 -10.22 1.64 -0.51
CA ARG A 53 -9.51 1.13 0.68
C ARG A 53 -9.45 -0.38 0.71
N SER A 54 -8.41 -0.90 1.32
CA SER A 54 -8.30 -2.30 1.68
C SER A 54 -7.91 -2.44 3.14
N TYR A 55 -8.70 -3.18 3.92
CA TYR A 55 -8.48 -3.39 5.36
C TYR A 55 -7.37 -4.39 5.67
N VAL A 56 -6.91 -5.13 4.65
CA VAL A 56 -5.82 -6.11 4.75
C VAL A 56 -4.47 -5.52 4.31
N THR A 57 -4.43 -4.25 3.90
CA THR A 57 -3.21 -3.54 3.51
C THR A 57 -3.01 -2.27 4.32
N CYS A 58 -1.77 -1.98 4.69
CA CYS A 58 -1.45 -0.82 5.52
C CYS A 58 0.03 -0.44 5.44
N ALA A 59 0.70 -0.71 4.32
CA ALA A 59 2.10 -0.38 4.10
C ALA A 59 3.00 -0.74 5.29
N GLY A 60 2.87 -1.98 5.80
CA GLY A 60 3.63 -2.47 6.95
C GLY A 60 3.28 -1.88 8.32
N ALA A 61 2.20 -1.10 8.45
CA ALA A 61 1.79 -0.56 9.75
C ALA A 61 1.15 -1.66 10.63
N GLY A 62 1.44 -1.67 11.93
CA GLY A 62 1.01 -2.74 12.85
C GLY A 62 -0.49 -2.77 13.17
N TRP A 63 -1.32 -1.96 12.52
CA TRP A 63 -2.78 -1.92 12.72
C TRP A 63 -3.57 -2.69 11.65
N CYS A 64 -2.91 -3.28 10.65
CA CYS A 64 -3.57 -4.22 9.73
C CYS A 64 -4.13 -5.44 10.45
N HIS A 65 -5.23 -5.97 9.93
CA HIS A 65 -5.70 -7.29 10.31
C HIS A 65 -5.00 -8.40 9.54
N ASP A 66 -4.72 -9.52 10.23
CA ASP A 66 -4.23 -10.78 9.67
C ASP A 66 -5.39 -11.57 9.04
N GLU A 67 -5.97 -11.06 7.96
CA GLU A 67 -6.82 -11.86 7.07
C GLU A 67 -6.04 -12.18 5.79
N PRO A 68 -6.39 -13.24 5.03
CA PRO A 68 -5.56 -13.65 3.90
C PRO A 68 -5.28 -12.47 2.97
N TYR A 69 -3.99 -12.12 2.88
CA TYR A 69 -3.50 -10.89 2.27
C TYR A 69 -3.92 -10.76 0.80
N CYS A 70 -3.94 -11.88 0.07
CA CYS A 70 -4.39 -11.90 -1.30
C CYS A 70 -5.22 -13.13 -1.64
N ALA A 71 -6.05 -12.98 -2.66
CA ALA A 71 -6.80 -14.05 -3.27
C ALA A 71 -6.13 -14.48 -4.58
N PRO A 72 -6.17 -15.78 -4.92
CA PRO A 72 -5.72 -16.24 -6.23
C PRO A 72 -6.61 -15.65 -7.33
N VAL A 73 -6.01 -15.39 -8.49
CA VAL A 73 -6.72 -14.90 -9.68
C VAL A 73 -7.78 -15.92 -10.10
N ALA A 74 -9.06 -15.54 -10.06
CA ALA A 74 -10.17 -16.39 -10.47
C ALA A 74 -10.98 -15.73 -11.59
N GLY A 75 -10.67 -16.07 -12.84
CA GLY A 75 -11.48 -15.78 -14.02
C GLY A 75 -11.58 -14.31 -14.48
N ASP A 76 -11.90 -14.16 -15.77
CA ASP A 76 -12.06 -12.95 -16.60
C ASP A 76 -10.82 -12.07 -16.88
N SER A 77 -10.86 -11.43 -18.05
CA SER A 77 -9.78 -10.60 -18.58
C SER A 77 -9.59 -9.34 -17.74
N LEU A 78 -8.59 -9.34 -16.88
CA LEU A 78 -8.19 -8.15 -16.13
C LEU A 78 -7.64 -7.11 -17.11
N THR A 79 -8.25 -5.92 -17.11
CA THR A 79 -7.76 -4.79 -17.91
C THR A 79 -6.97 -3.85 -17.01
N PRO A 80 -5.69 -3.58 -17.31
CA PRO A 80 -4.90 -2.64 -16.53
C PRO A 80 -5.45 -1.23 -16.72
N VAL A 81 -5.62 -0.49 -15.63
CA VAL A 81 -6.18 0.86 -15.63
C VAL A 81 -5.28 1.90 -14.98
N ASP A 82 -4.36 1.48 -14.11
CA ASP A 82 -3.48 2.37 -13.35
C ASP A 82 -2.33 1.59 -12.71
N GLU A 83 -1.48 2.30 -11.96
CA GLU A 83 -0.40 1.71 -11.17
C GLU A 83 -0.27 2.37 -9.79
N VAL A 84 0.04 1.56 -8.77
CA VAL A 84 0.50 2.05 -7.47
C VAL A 84 2.02 2.12 -7.48
N GLY A 85 2.56 3.33 -7.40
CA GLY A 85 4.01 3.53 -7.32
C GLY A 85 4.59 3.01 -6.00
N THR A 86 5.78 2.41 -6.06
CA THR A 86 6.53 1.96 -4.88
C THR A 86 7.72 2.86 -4.63
N TRP A 87 7.97 3.21 -3.37
CA TRP A 87 9.17 3.97 -3.04
C TRP A 87 10.40 3.08 -3.23
N PHE A 88 11.22 3.41 -4.24
CA PHE A 88 12.42 2.63 -4.61
C PHE A 88 12.13 1.18 -5.03
N GLY A 89 11.15 0.97 -5.92
CA GLY A 89 10.82 -0.36 -6.44
C GLY A 89 10.01 -0.33 -7.72
N ALA A 90 9.60 -1.51 -8.19
CA ALA A 90 8.61 -1.65 -9.26
C ALA A 90 7.23 -1.20 -8.76
N SER A 91 6.44 -0.60 -9.63
CA SER A 91 5.04 -0.31 -9.37
C SER A 91 4.19 -1.58 -9.38
N HIS A 92 3.00 -1.48 -8.79
CA HIS A 92 2.00 -2.53 -8.77
C HIS A 92 0.85 -2.19 -9.72
N VAL A 93 0.51 -3.10 -10.63
CA VAL A 93 -0.56 -2.88 -11.61
C VAL A 93 -1.92 -2.87 -10.91
N VAL A 94 -2.77 -1.94 -11.31
CA VAL A 94 -4.17 -1.81 -10.85
C VAL A 94 -5.10 -2.23 -11.98
N TYR A 95 -6.09 -3.04 -11.63
CA TYR A 95 -7.16 -3.50 -12.50
C TYR A 95 -8.51 -3.03 -11.96
N THR A 96 -9.47 -2.77 -12.84
CA THR A 96 -10.86 -2.55 -12.44
C THR A 96 -11.56 -3.88 -12.15
N ALA A 97 -12.30 -3.93 -11.05
CA ALA A 97 -13.32 -4.95 -10.82
C ALA A 97 -14.69 -4.35 -11.16
N GLU A 98 -15.09 -4.49 -12.42
CA GLU A 98 -16.41 -4.08 -12.87
C GLU A 98 -17.46 -5.13 -12.50
N ARG A 99 -18.65 -4.69 -12.08
CA ARG A 99 -19.82 -5.55 -12.01
C ARG A 99 -20.31 -5.81 -13.45
N PRO A 100 -21.03 -6.92 -13.74
CA PRO A 100 -21.65 -7.15 -15.05
C PRO A 100 -22.54 -6.03 -15.63
N ASP A 101 -22.91 -5.02 -14.81
CA ASP A 101 -23.67 -3.84 -15.23
C ASP A 101 -22.78 -2.62 -15.59
N GLY A 102 -21.45 -2.77 -15.58
CA GLY A 102 -20.48 -1.72 -15.89
C GLY A 102 -20.17 -0.77 -14.72
N THR A 103 -20.73 -1.00 -13.53
CA THR A 103 -20.43 -0.16 -12.36
C THR A 103 -19.09 -0.59 -11.73
N PRO A 104 -18.10 0.32 -11.58
CA PRO A 104 -16.86 0.00 -10.88
C PRO A 104 -17.14 -0.16 -9.39
N MET A 105 -17.00 -1.38 -8.87
CA MET A 105 -17.22 -1.68 -7.45
C MET A 105 -15.94 -1.67 -6.62
N GLY A 106 -14.79 -1.87 -7.27
CA GLY A 106 -13.50 -1.93 -6.59
C GLY A 106 -12.34 -1.97 -7.57
N LEU A 107 -11.14 -1.96 -6.98
CA LEU A 107 -9.90 -2.17 -7.70
C LEU A 107 -9.28 -3.49 -7.23
N LEU A 108 -8.53 -4.13 -8.13
CA LEU A 108 -7.65 -5.24 -7.81
C LEU A 108 -6.23 -4.78 -8.05
N VAL A 109 -5.34 -5.01 -7.09
CA VAL A 109 -3.93 -4.61 -7.19
C VAL A 109 -3.06 -5.85 -7.14
N GLU A 110 -2.12 -5.96 -8.07
CA GLU A 110 -1.16 -7.07 -8.09
C GLU A 110 -0.08 -6.86 -7.05
N ALA A 111 -0.16 -7.61 -5.94
CA ALA A 111 0.86 -7.57 -4.89
C ALA A 111 2.07 -8.47 -5.20
N GLY A 112 1.93 -9.38 -6.18
CA GLY A 112 2.96 -10.28 -6.66
C GLY A 112 2.40 -11.29 -7.67
N PRO A 113 3.23 -12.20 -8.22
CA PRO A 113 2.79 -13.15 -9.23
C PRO A 113 1.57 -13.98 -8.79
N GLY A 114 0.42 -13.73 -9.42
CA GLY A 114 -0.83 -14.44 -9.13
C GLY A 114 -1.52 -14.05 -7.81
N CYS A 115 -1.12 -12.94 -7.19
CA CYS A 115 -1.59 -12.47 -5.88
C CYS A 115 -2.27 -11.11 -6.06
N LEU A 116 -3.61 -11.11 -6.03
CA LEU A 116 -4.41 -9.89 -6.17
C LEU A 116 -5.00 -9.47 -4.83
N VAL A 117 -4.97 -8.17 -4.57
CA VAL A 117 -5.50 -7.54 -3.38
C VAL A 117 -6.67 -6.66 -3.76
N GLY A 118 -7.82 -6.89 -3.13
CA GLY A 118 -9.03 -6.13 -3.37
C GLY A 118 -9.06 -4.81 -2.60
N TYR A 119 -9.42 -3.74 -3.29
CA TYR A 119 -9.71 -2.43 -2.73
C TYR A 119 -11.16 -2.07 -2.99
N THR A 120 -11.91 -1.88 -1.92
CA THR A 120 -13.31 -1.48 -1.99
C THR A 120 -13.40 0.04 -2.06
N LEU A 121 -14.29 0.53 -2.91
CA LEU A 121 -14.60 1.95 -2.98
C LEU A 121 -14.95 2.54 -1.60
N MET A 122 -14.39 3.71 -1.29
CA MET A 122 -14.74 4.51 -0.11
C MET A 122 -15.89 5.47 -0.43
N GLY A 123 -16.95 5.40 0.36
CA GLY A 123 -18.18 6.16 0.12
C GLY A 123 -19.13 5.39 -0.81
N GLY A 124 -20.44 5.61 -0.66
CA GLY A 124 -21.45 5.07 -1.56
C GLY A 124 -21.35 5.69 -2.96
N PRO A 125 -22.21 5.28 -3.92
CA PRO A 125 -22.37 6.07 -5.14
C PRO A 125 -22.64 7.54 -4.84
#